data_AF-A0A955AJY8-F1
#
_entry.id   AF-A0A955AJY8-F1
#
_cell.length_a   1.000
_cell.length_b   1.000
_cell.length_c   1.000
_cell.angle_alpha   90.00
_cell.angle_beta   90.00
_cell.angle_gamma   90.00
#
_symmetry.space_group_name_H-M   'P 1'
#
loop_
_entity.id
_entity.type
_entity.pdbx_description
1 polymer ?
#
loop_
_entity_poly.entity_id
_entity_poly.type
_entity_poly.pdbx_seq_one_letter_code
_entity_poly.pdbx_strand_id
1 'polypeptide(L)'
;MPIRDKTRVVEILPRSFVEFMQLVDQKIDRNDPDTMIESDDLIQCAHAFGGLVDAAEGVYGFEFVQEQDEDLNEEYEGFSSDRLTVSWHYLLTREQIRAIGRIEQTTIPMWRCSKDCGRRATSEDWYCPECDFPP
;
A
#
# COMPACT_ATOMS: atom_id res chain seq x y z
N MET A 1 -18.04 -15.96 -5.98
CA MET A 1 -18.42 -15.29 -4.70
C MET A 1 -18.79 -13.86 -5.04
N PRO A 2 -19.89 -13.29 -4.52
CA PRO A 2 -20.21 -11.90 -4.80
C PRO A 2 -19.13 -11.01 -4.17
N ILE A 3 -18.50 -10.17 -4.98
CA ILE A 3 -17.60 -9.11 -4.54
C ILE A 3 -18.44 -8.21 -3.61
N ARG A 4 -18.05 -8.11 -2.34
CA ARG A 4 -18.77 -7.27 -1.38
C ARG A 4 -18.64 -5.80 -1.76
N ASP A 5 -19.61 -4.98 -1.37
CA ASP A 5 -19.60 -3.54 -1.63
C ASP A 5 -18.28 -2.91 -1.15
N LYS A 6 -17.61 -2.19 -2.07
CA LYS A 6 -16.41 -1.40 -1.81
C LYS A 6 -16.75 0.08 -1.95
N THR A 7 -16.11 0.89 -1.14
CA THR A 7 -16.28 2.35 -1.19
C THR A 7 -14.98 2.97 -1.66
N ARG A 8 -15.08 3.85 -2.66
CA ARG A 8 -13.96 4.68 -3.09
C ARG A 8 -13.76 5.80 -2.06
N VAL A 9 -12.53 5.97 -1.60
CA VAL A 9 -12.09 6.98 -0.64
C VAL A 9 -10.85 7.69 -1.17
N VAL A 10 -10.54 8.86 -0.62
CA VAL A 10 -9.27 9.56 -0.87
C VAL A 10 -8.50 9.53 0.43
N GLU A 11 -7.33 8.88 0.41
CA GLU A 11 -6.50 8.71 1.59
C GLU A 11 -5.31 9.67 1.55
N ILE A 12 -4.89 10.15 2.72
CA ILE A 12 -3.63 10.86 2.89
C ILE A 12 -2.53 9.82 2.97
N LEU A 13 -1.46 9.99 2.19
CA LEU A 13 -0.35 9.06 2.17
C LEU A 13 0.44 9.14 3.48
N PRO A 14 0.72 8.00 4.14
CA PRO A 14 1.59 7.97 5.32
C PRO A 14 2.96 8.55 4.99
N ARG A 15 3.53 9.33 5.92
CA ARG A 15 4.83 9.98 5.72
C ARG A 15 5.94 8.97 5.38
N SER A 16 5.98 7.84 6.09
CA SER A 16 6.96 6.77 5.83
C SER A 16 6.80 6.14 4.45
N PHE A 17 5.57 6.07 3.92
CA PHE A 17 5.33 5.63 2.55
C PHE A 17 5.84 6.66 1.52
N VAL A 18 5.67 7.96 1.77
CA VAL A 18 6.23 9.03 0.93
C VAL A 18 7.76 8.98 0.91
N GLU A 19 8.39 8.81 2.07
CA GLU A 19 9.85 8.64 2.20
C GLU A 19 10.34 7.37 1.47
N PHE A 20 9.56 6.29 1.50
CA PHE A 20 9.83 5.10 0.71
C PHE A 20 9.74 5.39 -0.80
N MET A 21 8.70 6.08 -1.27
CA MET A 21 8.57 6.47 -2.69
C MET A 21 9.69 7.39 -3.18
N GLN A 22 10.26 8.24 -2.31
CA GLN A 22 11.47 9.02 -2.63
C GLN A 22 12.66 8.12 -2.97
N LEU A 23 12.85 7.04 -2.20
CA LEU A 23 13.91 6.07 -2.47
C LEU A 23 13.64 5.33 -3.79
N VAL A 24 12.39 4.95 -4.04
CA VAL A 24 12.01 4.28 -5.31
C VAL A 24 12.23 5.19 -6.52
N ASP A 25 11.79 6.45 -6.49
CA ASP A 25 12.02 7.42 -7.58
C ASP A 25 13.52 7.58 -7.88
N GLN A 26 14.36 7.67 -6.85
CA GLN A 26 15.81 7.74 -7.01
C GLN A 26 16.41 6.48 -7.64
N LYS A 27 15.95 5.29 -7.25
CA LYS A 27 16.39 4.02 -7.85
C LYS A 27 15.98 3.92 -9.31
N ILE A 28 14.74 4.28 -9.62
CA ILE A 28 14.20 4.31 -10.99
C ILE A 28 14.99 5.29 -11.87
N ASP A 29 15.30 6.49 -11.38
CA ASP A 29 16.06 7.50 -12.14
C ASP A 29 17.53 7.07 -12.38
N ARG A 30 18.08 6.19 -11.53
CA ARG A 30 19.40 5.59 -11.70
C ARG A 30 19.41 4.32 -12.56
N ASN A 31 18.24 3.87 -13.01
CA ASN A 31 18.05 2.55 -13.65
C ASN A 31 18.63 1.42 -12.79
N ASP A 32 18.36 1.47 -11.48
CA ASP A 32 18.76 0.43 -10.55
C ASP A 32 18.13 -0.92 -10.94
N PRO A 33 18.89 -2.03 -10.98
CA PRO A 33 18.37 -3.35 -11.38
C PRO A 33 17.10 -3.76 -10.65
N ASP A 34 16.97 -3.42 -9.36
CA ASP A 34 15.80 -3.78 -8.53
C ASP A 34 14.50 -3.13 -9.04
N THR A 35 14.60 -2.06 -9.84
CA THR A 35 13.46 -1.32 -10.39
C THR A 35 13.14 -1.65 -11.85
N MET A 36 13.98 -2.49 -12.47
CA MET A 36 13.93 -2.82 -13.90
C MET A 36 13.55 -4.28 -14.16
N ILE A 37 13.58 -5.13 -13.13
CA ILE A 37 13.25 -6.54 -13.19
C ILE A 37 11.85 -6.73 -12.61
N GLU A 38 10.99 -7.47 -13.31
CA GLU A 38 9.68 -7.82 -12.79
C GLU A 38 9.81 -8.70 -11.54
N SER A 39 9.29 -8.20 -10.43
CA SER A 39 9.24 -8.87 -9.12
C SER A 39 8.28 -8.10 -8.21
N ASP A 40 7.65 -8.82 -7.30
CA ASP A 40 6.77 -8.30 -6.27
C ASP A 40 7.50 -7.93 -4.95
N ASP A 41 8.82 -8.12 -4.87
CA ASP A 41 9.56 -8.01 -3.61
C ASP A 41 11.00 -7.45 -3.70
N LEU A 42 11.53 -7.07 -4.87
CA LEU A 42 12.92 -6.59 -4.95
C LEU A 42 13.20 -5.26 -4.22
N ILE A 43 12.17 -4.45 -3.93
CA ILE A 43 12.30 -3.15 -3.28
C ILE A 43 11.63 -3.21 -1.91
N GLN A 44 12.42 -3.12 -0.83
CA GLN A 44 11.90 -3.29 0.53
C GLN A 44 12.48 -2.28 1.53
N CYS A 45 11.68 -1.97 2.57
CA CYS A 45 12.08 -1.29 3.80
C CYS A 45 11.32 -1.92 4.99
N ALA A 46 11.44 -1.35 6.19
CA ALA A 46 10.80 -1.90 7.39
C ALA A 46 9.25 -1.98 7.30
N HIS A 47 8.62 -1.09 6.53
CA HIS A 47 7.16 -0.95 6.47
C HIS A 47 6.58 -1.13 5.07
N ALA A 48 7.41 -1.40 4.05
CA ALA A 48 6.95 -1.51 2.68
C ALA A 48 7.79 -2.52 1.91
N PHE A 49 7.16 -3.26 1.02
CA PHE A 49 7.84 -4.07 0.02
C PHE A 49 7.08 -4.01 -1.30
N GLY A 50 7.77 -4.31 -2.40
CA GLY A 50 7.19 -4.27 -3.72
C GLY A 50 8.22 -4.32 -4.84
N GLY A 51 7.76 -4.03 -6.05
CA GLY A 51 8.62 -3.99 -7.22
C GLY A 51 7.84 -3.74 -8.50
N LEU A 52 8.51 -3.89 -9.64
CA LEU A 52 7.91 -3.76 -10.97
C LEU A 52 7.02 -4.99 -11.21
N VAL A 53 5.73 -4.81 -11.42
CA VAL A 53 4.79 -5.93 -11.63
C VAL A 53 4.40 -6.09 -13.11
N ASP A 54 4.53 -5.02 -13.89
CA ASP A 54 4.32 -5.04 -15.34
C ASP A 54 5.31 -4.08 -15.99
N ALA A 55 6.34 -4.64 -16.63
CA ALA A 55 7.36 -3.88 -17.33
C ALA A 55 6.87 -3.26 -18.63
N ALA A 56 5.85 -3.85 -19.27
CA ALA A 56 5.29 -3.31 -20.51
C ALA A 56 4.53 -2.01 -20.26
N GLU A 57 3.75 -1.98 -19.17
CA GLU A 57 2.95 -0.83 -18.76
C GLU A 57 3.67 0.09 -17.75
N GLY A 58 4.84 -0.31 -17.24
CA GLY A 58 5.61 0.45 -16.27
C GLY A 58 4.88 0.61 -14.93
N VAL A 59 4.20 -0.45 -14.50
CA VAL A 59 3.40 -0.48 -13.27
C VAL A 59 4.19 -1.19 -12.16
N TYR A 60 4.20 -0.57 -10.99
CA TYR A 60 4.84 -1.08 -9.78
C TYR A 60 3.78 -1.44 -8.74
N GLY A 61 3.95 -2.58 -8.09
CA GLY A 61 3.12 -3.04 -6.99
C GLY A 61 3.83 -2.86 -5.66
N PHE A 62 3.13 -2.31 -4.67
CA PHE A 62 3.66 -2.18 -3.30
C PHE A 62 2.63 -2.60 -2.27
N GLU A 63 3.10 -3.28 -1.23
CA GLU A 63 2.38 -3.49 0.01
C GLU A 63 3.04 -2.66 1.11
N PHE A 64 2.24 -1.83 1.79
CA PHE A 64 2.67 -1.00 2.91
C PHE A 64 1.97 -1.45 4.18
N VAL A 65 2.74 -1.78 5.20
CA VAL A 65 2.24 -2.16 6.52
C VAL A 65 2.09 -0.90 7.36
N GLN A 66 0.85 -0.50 7.60
CA GLN A 66 0.51 0.62 8.46
C GLN A 66 0.26 0.13 9.89
N GLU A 67 0.98 0.72 10.84
CA GLU A 67 0.67 0.60 12.26
C GLU A 67 -0.57 1.44 12.57
N GLN A 68 -1.58 0.85 13.20
CA GLN A 68 -2.70 1.57 13.79
C GLN A 68 -2.25 2.15 15.12
N ASP A 69 -2.48 3.45 15.34
CA ASP A 69 -2.17 4.11 16.60
C ASP A 69 -2.78 3.35 17.80
N GLU A 70 -1.94 3.13 18.82
CA GLU A 70 -2.29 2.43 20.07
C GLU A 70 -3.33 3.19 20.92
N ASP A 71 -3.55 4.49 20.64
CA ASP A 71 -4.42 5.42 21.40
C ASP A 71 -5.92 5.08 21.38
N LEU A 72 -6.34 4.00 20.72
CA LEU A 72 -7.73 3.52 20.72
C LEU A 72 -8.00 2.28 21.58
N ASN A 73 -7.02 1.73 22.30
CA ASN A 73 -7.21 0.54 23.13
C ASN A 73 -6.70 0.70 24.57
N GLU A 74 -7.33 1.58 25.35
CA GLU A 74 -7.06 1.70 26.80
C GLU A 74 -7.60 0.54 27.67
N GLU A 75 -8.22 -0.52 27.13
CA GLU A 75 -8.97 -1.44 28.03
C GLU A 75 -8.93 -2.96 27.75
N TYR A 76 -8.03 -3.49 26.92
CA TYR A 76 -7.98 -4.95 26.71
C TYR A 76 -6.57 -5.55 26.82
N GLU A 77 -6.14 -5.77 28.07
CA GLU A 77 -5.04 -6.66 28.40
C GLU A 77 -5.39 -8.10 27.97
N GLY A 78 -4.80 -8.57 26.86
CA GLY A 78 -4.87 -9.99 26.48
C GLY A 78 -4.95 -10.33 24.99
N PHE A 79 -4.95 -9.36 24.09
CA PHE A 79 -4.93 -9.63 22.64
C PHE A 79 -3.51 -9.43 22.06
N SER A 80 -3.03 -10.45 21.35
CA SER A 80 -1.74 -10.44 20.64
C SER A 80 -1.56 -9.16 19.81
N SER A 81 -0.35 -8.60 19.85
CA SER A 81 0.13 -7.43 19.09
C SER A 81 -0.05 -7.54 17.56
N ASP A 82 -0.43 -8.71 17.04
CA ASP A 82 -0.62 -8.97 15.61
C ASP A 82 -1.84 -8.28 14.99
N ARG A 83 -2.72 -7.66 15.79
CA ARG A 83 -3.93 -6.97 15.31
C ARG A 83 -3.76 -5.48 15.00
N LEU A 84 -2.61 -4.89 15.29
CA LEU A 84 -2.39 -3.45 15.16
C LEU A 84 -1.78 -3.05 13.81
N THR A 85 -1.52 -4.00 12.91
CA THR A 85 -0.98 -3.69 11.58
C THR A 85 -1.98 -4.02 10.47
N VAL A 86 -2.24 -3.06 9.59
CA VAL A 86 -3.06 -3.25 8.38
C VAL A 86 -2.25 -2.95 7.15
N SER A 87 -2.45 -3.72 6.08
CA SER A 87 -1.73 -3.47 4.83
C SER A 87 -2.54 -2.67 3.81
N TRP A 88 -1.84 -1.77 3.13
CA TRP A 88 -2.33 -0.97 2.02
C TRP A 88 -1.62 -1.42 0.73
N HIS A 89 -2.39 -1.67 -0.32
CA HIS A 89 -1.88 -2.16 -1.59
C HIS A 89 -1.92 -1.08 -2.68
N TYR A 90 -0.78 -0.83 -3.30
CA TYR A 90 -0.62 0.20 -4.31
C TYR A 90 -0.21 -0.43 -5.63
N LEU A 91 -0.88 -0.03 -6.72
CA LEU A 91 -0.45 -0.19 -8.09
C LEU A 91 -0.19 1.21 -8.61
N LEU A 92 1.08 1.54 -8.84
CA LEU A 92 1.53 2.89 -9.17
C LEU A 92 2.29 2.89 -10.49
N THR A 93 2.04 3.90 -11.31
CA THR A 93 2.90 4.18 -12.46
C THR A 93 4.17 4.89 -12.02
N ARG A 94 5.19 4.90 -12.88
CA ARG A 94 6.41 5.71 -12.67
C ARG A 94 6.10 7.18 -12.41
N GLU A 95 5.09 7.74 -13.07
CA GLU A 95 4.68 9.14 -12.89
C GLU A 95 4.09 9.39 -11.50
N GLN A 96 3.27 8.47 -11.00
CA GLN A 96 2.72 8.55 -9.65
C GLN A 96 3.80 8.39 -8.58
N ILE A 97 4.74 7.44 -8.75
CA ILE A 97 5.88 7.28 -7.84
C ILE A 97 6.67 8.58 -7.75
N ARG A 98 6.97 9.20 -8.90
CA ARG A 98 7.69 10.47 -8.96
C ARG A 98 6.93 11.61 -8.29
N ALA A 99 5.62 11.75 -8.58
CA ALA A 99 4.79 12.79 -7.98
C ALA A 99 4.72 12.64 -6.45
N ILE A 100 4.58 11.41 -5.95
CA ILE A 100 4.58 11.13 -4.50
C ILE A 100 5.95 11.40 -3.90
N GLY A 101 7.03 10.88 -4.49
CA GLY A 101 8.40 11.08 -4.01
C GLY A 101 8.77 12.56 -3.91
N ARG A 102 8.31 13.38 -4.85
CA ARG A 102 8.54 14.84 -4.85
C ARG A 102 7.56 15.63 -4.00
N ILE A 103 6.63 14.96 -3.31
CA ILE A 103 5.60 15.57 -2.45
C ILE A 103 4.64 16.45 -3.29
N GLU A 104 4.57 16.23 -4.60
CA GLU A 104 3.60 16.87 -5.50
C GLU A 104 2.22 16.21 -5.37
N GLN A 105 2.20 14.94 -4.94
CA GLN A 105 0.99 14.18 -4.64
C GLN A 105 1.06 13.61 -3.21
N THR A 106 0.20 14.08 -2.32
CA THR A 106 0.12 13.66 -0.90
C THR A 106 -1.15 12.86 -0.58
N THR A 107 -2.04 12.72 -1.56
CA THR A 107 -3.27 11.95 -1.43
C THR A 107 -3.42 10.99 -2.62
N ILE A 108 -4.14 9.90 -2.41
CA ILE A 108 -4.42 8.95 -3.49
C ILE A 108 -5.83 8.37 -3.35
N PRO A 109 -6.59 8.24 -4.45
CA PRO A 109 -7.85 7.50 -4.42
C PRO A 109 -7.57 6.02 -4.15
N MET A 110 -8.31 5.46 -3.19
CA MET A 110 -8.24 4.05 -2.83
C MET A 110 -9.64 3.46 -2.67
N TRP A 111 -9.70 2.16 -2.58
CA TRP A 111 -10.86 1.37 -2.27
C TRP A 111 -10.71 0.78 -0.88
N ARG A 112 -11.76 0.90 -0.08
CA ARG A 112 -11.90 0.22 1.21
C ARG A 112 -13.08 -0.74 1.17
N CYS A 113 -12.99 -1.83 1.93
CA CYS A 113 -14.11 -2.73 2.12
C CYS A 113 -15.23 -2.04 2.92
N SER A 114 -16.47 -2.49 2.75
CA SER A 114 -17.66 -1.96 3.46
C SER A 114 -17.58 -2.02 4.99
N LYS A 115 -16.80 -2.94 5.55
CA LYS A 115 -16.58 -3.06 7.01
C LYS A 115 -15.50 -2.12 7.54
N ASP A 116 -14.78 -1.45 6.66
CA ASP A 116 -13.63 -0.59 6.98
C ASP A 116 -12.63 -1.23 7.96
N CYS A 117 -12.09 -2.40 7.58
CA CYS A 117 -11.10 -3.11 8.41
C CYS A 117 -9.69 -2.47 8.38
N GLY A 118 -9.57 -1.20 8.02
CA GLY A 118 -8.29 -0.48 7.90
C GLY A 118 -7.45 -0.80 6.65
N ARG A 119 -7.68 -1.93 5.97
CA ARG A 119 -7.00 -2.26 4.71
C ARG A 119 -7.51 -1.39 3.56
N ARG A 120 -6.62 -1.05 2.63
CA ARG A 120 -6.89 -0.20 1.46
C ARG A 120 -6.21 -0.76 0.22
N ALA A 121 -6.75 -0.48 -0.95
CA ALA A 121 -6.07 -0.73 -2.21
C ALA A 121 -6.37 0.32 -3.29
N THR A 122 -5.41 0.61 -4.15
CA THR A 122 -5.63 1.50 -5.31
C THR A 122 -6.47 0.85 -6.42
N SER A 123 -6.44 -0.48 -6.52
CA SER A 123 -7.23 -1.24 -7.51
C SER A 123 -8.66 -1.47 -7.05
N GLU A 124 -9.62 -1.24 -7.95
CA GLU A 124 -11.04 -1.55 -7.72
C GLU A 124 -11.28 -3.06 -7.59
N ASP A 125 -10.49 -3.87 -8.31
CA ASP A 125 -10.63 -5.33 -8.33
C ASP A 125 -10.00 -6.00 -7.11
N TRP A 126 -9.27 -5.26 -6.26
CA TRP A 126 -8.61 -5.81 -5.08
C TRP A 126 -9.58 -6.47 -4.09
N TYR A 127 -9.30 -7.69 -3.66
CA TYR A 127 -10.11 -8.40 -2.67
C TYR A 127 -9.60 -8.11 -1.25
N CYS A 128 -10.51 -8.00 -0.28
CA CYS A 128 -10.12 -7.85 1.12
C CYS A 128 -9.98 -9.23 1.79
N PRO A 129 -8.75 -9.70 2.11
CA PRO A 129 -8.55 -11.05 2.66
C PRO A 129 -9.28 -11.26 3.99
N GLU A 130 -9.37 -10.23 4.84
CA GLU A 130 -10.02 -10.33 6.16
C GLU A 130 -11.55 -10.31 6.07
N CYS A 131 -12.08 -9.49 5.17
CA CYS A 131 -13.51 -9.25 5.14
C CYS A 131 -14.22 -10.19 4.20
N ASP A 132 -13.64 -10.54 3.05
CA ASP A 132 -14.36 -11.26 2.00
C ASP A 132 -14.42 -12.78 2.25
N PHE A 133 -13.47 -13.33 3.00
CA PHE A 133 -13.52 -14.73 3.44
C PHE A 133 -14.34 -14.85 4.74
N PRO A 134 -15.29 -15.80 4.82
CA PRO A 134 -15.88 -16.16 6.10
C PRO A 134 -14.84 -16.89 6.98
N PRO A 135 -14.91 -16.75 8.31
CA PRO A 135 -14.11 -17.56 9.23
C PRO A 135 -14.43 -19.06 9.11
#